data_AF-A0A9X4RFI0-F1
#
_entry.id   AF-A0A9X4RFI0-F1
#
_cell.length_a   1.000
_cell.length_b   1.000
_cell.length_c   1.000
_cell.angle_alpha   90.00
_cell.angle_beta   90.00
_cell.angle_gamma   90.00
#
_symmetry.space_group_name_H-M   'P 1'
#
loop_
_entity.id
_entity.type
_entity.pdbx_description
1 polymer ?
#
loop_
_entity_poly.entity_id
_entity_poly.type
_entity_poly.pdbx_seq_one_letter_code
_entity_poly.pdbx_strand_id
1 'polypeptide(L)'
;MADNDTILYDDGAIRCDERQLTIRRYYPWGDKRIRYTAIDGVERLPLTGVHKARKWRIWGSGDFVHWWNLDTGRPHKDTALVIDVGMRIYPTITPDDPDAVERILTEHIIRA
;
A
#
# COMPACT_ATOMS: atom_id res chain seq x y z
N MET A 1 -18.60 -2.43 -17.83
CA MET A 1 -19.29 -1.72 -16.75
C MET A 1 -18.23 -1.18 -15.80
N ALA A 2 -18.18 0.13 -15.56
CA ALA A 2 -17.41 0.65 -14.44
C ALA A 2 -18.24 0.35 -13.19
N ASP A 3 -17.72 -0.50 -12.31
CA ASP A 3 -18.26 -0.64 -10.96
C ASP A 3 -18.16 0.75 -10.32
N ASN A 4 -19.32 1.32 -9.98
CA ASN A 4 -19.44 2.64 -9.38
C ASN A 4 -19.13 2.54 -7.87
N ASP A 5 -17.98 1.95 -7.53
CA ASP A 5 -17.53 1.83 -6.16
C ASP A 5 -17.08 3.21 -5.67
N THR A 6 -17.65 3.66 -4.54
CA THR A 6 -17.32 4.95 -3.93
C THR A 6 -15.81 5.02 -3.65
N ILE A 7 -15.17 6.08 -4.12
CA ILE A 7 -13.74 6.32 -3.84
C ILE A 7 -13.60 6.88 -2.43
N LEU A 8 -12.86 6.17 -1.58
CA LEU A 8 -12.56 6.59 -0.22
C LEU A 8 -11.22 7.32 -0.12
N TYR A 9 -10.27 6.98 -0.99
CA TYR A 9 -8.96 7.61 -1.11
C TYR A 9 -8.36 7.35 -2.50
N ASP A 10 -7.68 8.35 -3.07
CA ASP A 10 -6.92 8.20 -4.32
C ASP A 10 -5.82 9.27 -4.42
N ASP A 11 -4.56 8.86 -4.44
CA ASP A 11 -3.39 9.75 -4.64
C ASP A 11 -2.69 9.54 -5.99
N GLY A 12 -3.33 8.85 -6.93
CA GLY A 12 -2.74 8.54 -8.23
C GLY A 12 -1.85 7.29 -8.21
N ALA A 13 -1.26 6.89 -7.09
CA ALA A 13 -0.50 5.63 -6.94
C ALA A 13 -1.29 4.57 -6.17
N ILE A 14 -2.00 4.99 -5.13
CA ILE A 14 -2.80 4.18 -4.23
C ILE A 14 -4.25 4.64 -4.34
N ARG A 15 -5.18 3.69 -4.44
CA ARG A 15 -6.61 3.93 -4.39
C ARG A 15 -7.27 2.96 -3.43
N CYS A 16 -8.13 3.47 -2.57
CA CYS A 16 -9.04 2.69 -1.74
C CYS A 16 -10.47 3.02 -2.16
N ASP A 17 -11.26 1.98 -2.42
CA ASP A 17 -12.71 2.07 -2.59
C ASP A 17 -13.40 1.23 -1.51
N GLU A 18 -14.71 1.01 -1.60
CA GLU A 18 -15.45 0.26 -0.56
C GLU A 18 -15.08 -1.24 -0.49
N ARG A 19 -14.33 -1.78 -1.46
CA ARG A 19 -14.12 -3.22 -1.61
C ARG A 19 -12.66 -3.64 -1.54
N GLN A 20 -11.75 -2.78 -2.00
CA GLN A 20 -10.36 -3.16 -2.22
C GLN A 20 -9.36 -2.00 -2.16
N LEU A 21 -8.13 -2.38 -1.85
CA LEU A 21 -6.93 -1.59 -2.09
C LEU A 21 -6.43 -1.85 -3.51
N THR A 22 -6.23 -0.78 -4.28
CA THR A 22 -5.58 -0.81 -5.58
C THR A 22 -4.24 -0.09 -5.50
N ILE A 23 -3.17 -0.80 -5.85
CA ILE A 23 -1.81 -0.27 -5.97
C ILE A 23 -1.50 -0.18 -7.46
N ARG A 24 -1.48 1.05 -7.98
CA ARG A 24 -1.23 1.30 -9.41
C ARG A 24 0.22 1.09 -9.76
N ARG A 25 0.47 0.62 -11.00
CA ARG A 25 1.83 0.36 -11.52
C ARG A 25 2.64 -0.56 -10.60
N TYR A 26 1.97 -1.51 -9.96
CA TYR A 26 2.62 -2.48 -9.07
C TYR A 26 3.45 -3.50 -9.85
N TYR A 27 2.96 -3.88 -11.03
CA TYR A 27 3.64 -4.70 -12.03
C TYR A 27 4.05 -3.81 -13.22
N PRO A 28 5.03 -4.22 -14.06
CA PRO A 28 5.46 -3.40 -15.19
C PRO A 28 4.32 -2.99 -16.15
N TRP A 29 3.21 -3.73 -16.16
CA TRP A 29 2.08 -3.54 -17.07
C TRP A 29 0.72 -3.52 -16.36
N GLY A 30 0.67 -3.31 -15.03
CA GLY A 30 -0.62 -3.40 -14.34
C GLY A 30 -0.62 -3.10 -12.86
N ASP A 31 -1.84 -3.05 -12.34
CA ASP A 31 -2.15 -2.73 -10.96
C ASP A 31 -2.28 -4.02 -10.13
N LYS A 32 -1.96 -3.92 -8.84
CA LYS A 32 -2.31 -4.97 -7.88
C LYS A 32 -3.59 -4.55 -7.17
N ARG A 33 -4.60 -5.41 -7.19
CA ARG A 33 -5.86 -5.22 -6.47
C ARG A 33 -5.96 -6.24 -5.35
N ILE A 34 -6.24 -5.79 -4.15
CA ILE A 34 -6.30 -6.60 -2.93
C ILE A 34 -7.63 -6.30 -2.26
N ARG A 35 -8.53 -7.28 -2.24
CA ARG A 35 -9.79 -7.16 -1.50
C ARG A 35 -9.48 -7.05 -0.01
N TYR A 36 -10.26 -6.27 0.73
CA TYR A 36 -10.04 -6.12 2.17
C TYR A 36 -10.16 -7.44 2.94
N THR A 37 -10.99 -8.36 2.47
CA THR A 37 -11.13 -9.73 2.99
C THR A 37 -9.89 -10.61 2.82
N ALA A 38 -8.88 -10.14 2.09
CA ALA A 38 -7.62 -10.83 1.88
C ALA A 38 -6.44 -10.10 2.56
N ILE A 39 -6.74 -9.14 3.43
CA ILE A 39 -5.75 -8.40 4.22
C ILE A 39 -5.90 -8.84 5.67
N ASP A 40 -4.86 -9.46 6.21
CA ASP A 40 -4.85 -9.95 7.59
C ASP A 40 -4.46 -8.84 8.58
N GLY A 41 -3.75 -7.81 8.09
CA GLY A 41 -3.32 -6.70 8.91
C GLY A 41 -2.58 -5.61 8.13
N VAL A 42 -2.39 -4.48 8.80
CA VAL A 42 -1.58 -3.36 8.32
C VAL A 42 -0.64 -2.90 9.43
N GLU A 43 0.63 -2.71 9.09
CA GLU A 43 1.65 -2.21 10.01
C GLU A 43 2.26 -0.90 9.48
N ARG A 44 2.40 0.11 10.36
CA ARG A 44 3.19 1.30 10.05
C ARG A 44 4.68 1.00 10.14
N LEU A 45 5.40 1.28 9.06
CA LEU A 45 6.84 1.25 9.00
C LEU A 45 7.39 2.69 8.88
N PRO A 46 7.97 3.27 9.95
CA PRO A 46 8.68 4.53 9.87
C PRO A 46 9.88 4.42 8.93
N LEU A 47 10.03 5.37 7.99
CA LEU A 47 11.15 5.45 7.04
C LEU A 47 12.26 6.38 7.57
N THR A 48 12.41 6.46 8.87
CA THR A 48 13.41 7.27 9.57
C THR A 48 14.49 6.37 10.19
N GLY A 49 15.55 6.98 10.74
CA GLY A 49 16.63 6.25 11.40
C GLY A 49 17.21 5.11 10.54
N VAL A 50 17.19 3.89 11.06
CA VAL A 50 17.72 2.68 10.39
C VAL A 50 16.97 2.31 9.11
N HIS A 51 15.72 2.77 8.94
CA HIS A 51 14.91 2.48 7.75
C HIS A 51 15.02 3.57 6.67
N LYS A 52 15.78 4.65 6.89
CA LYS A 52 15.94 5.75 5.95
C LYS A 52 16.42 5.33 4.56
N ALA A 53 17.25 4.29 4.48
CA ALA A 53 17.72 3.77 3.19
C ALA A 53 16.58 3.20 2.31
N ARG A 54 15.48 2.72 2.92
CA ARG A 54 14.31 2.17 2.20
C ARG A 54 13.57 3.23 1.37
N LYS A 55 13.74 4.52 1.70
CA LYS A 55 13.20 5.64 0.94
C LYS A 55 13.66 5.65 -0.53
N TRP A 56 14.85 5.12 -0.81
CA TRP A 56 15.43 5.09 -2.16
C TRP A 56 15.03 3.85 -2.97
N ARG A 57 14.24 2.93 -2.40
CA ARG A 57 13.77 1.71 -3.08
C ARG A 57 12.60 1.99 -4.03
N ILE A 58 12.75 2.86 -5.02
CA ILE A 58 11.65 3.41 -5.84
C ILE A 58 10.59 2.37 -6.29
N TRP A 59 10.99 1.13 -6.58
CA TRP A 59 10.08 0.03 -6.86
C TRP A 59 10.68 -1.36 -6.55
N GLY A 60 9.80 -2.36 -6.39
CA GLY A 60 10.16 -3.76 -6.31
C GLY A 60 10.68 -4.16 -4.93
N SER A 61 11.47 -5.22 -4.85
CA SER A 61 12.00 -5.73 -3.59
C SER A 61 13.51 -5.62 -3.49
N GLY A 62 14.02 -5.48 -2.26
CA GLY A 62 15.44 -5.60 -1.92
C GLY A 62 15.76 -6.73 -0.95
N ASP A 63 14.75 -7.30 -0.29
CA ASP A 63 14.87 -8.34 0.74
C ASP A 63 13.98 -9.57 0.44
N PHE A 64 13.30 -9.59 -0.71
CA PHE A 64 12.34 -10.62 -1.14
C PHE A 64 11.14 -10.84 -0.20
N VAL A 65 10.97 -9.96 0.77
CA VAL A 65 9.86 -9.97 1.75
C VAL A 65 8.95 -8.78 1.50
N HIS A 66 9.53 -7.58 1.41
CA HIS A 66 8.78 -6.35 1.16
C HIS A 66 8.79 -6.03 -0.33
N TRP A 67 7.61 -5.92 -0.92
CA TRP A 67 7.46 -5.51 -2.31
C TRP A 67 6.88 -4.11 -2.40
N TRP A 68 7.75 -3.15 -2.73
CA TRP A 68 7.43 -1.74 -2.70
C TRP A 68 6.64 -1.31 -3.94
N ASN A 69 5.61 -0.48 -3.74
CA ASN A 69 4.90 0.18 -4.83
C ASN A 69 5.86 1.06 -5.65
N LEU A 70 5.52 1.37 -6.90
CA LEU A 70 6.30 2.34 -7.67
C LEU A 70 6.00 3.75 -7.15
N ASP A 71 6.97 4.36 -6.46
CA ASP A 71 6.86 5.71 -5.91
C ASP A 71 8.17 6.49 -6.04
N THR A 72 8.20 7.43 -6.99
CA THR A 72 9.32 8.34 -7.20
C THR A 72 9.40 9.45 -6.16
N GLY A 73 8.30 9.74 -5.45
CA GLY A 73 8.22 10.73 -4.37
C GLY A 73 8.62 10.18 -3.00
N ARG A 74 8.79 8.86 -2.85
CA ARG A 74 9.14 8.20 -1.58
C ARG A 74 10.34 8.81 -0.83
N PRO A 75 11.41 9.31 -1.50
CA PRO A 75 12.51 10.01 -0.82
C PRO A 75 12.06 11.12 0.14
N HIS A 76 10.88 11.72 -0.09
CA HIS A 76 10.31 12.80 0.71
C HIS A 76 9.27 12.33 1.75
N LYS A 77 8.95 11.04 1.80
CA LYS A 77 7.95 10.46 2.71
C LYS A 77 8.62 9.84 3.94
N ASP A 78 7.96 9.89 5.08
CA ASP A 78 8.50 9.38 6.36
C ASP A 78 7.81 8.12 6.86
N THR A 79 6.74 7.66 6.19
CA THR A 79 5.95 6.51 6.62
C THR A 79 5.61 5.64 5.42
N ALA A 80 5.72 4.33 5.61
CA ALA A 80 5.17 3.30 4.73
C ALA A 80 4.15 2.47 5.50
N LEU A 81 3.24 1.84 4.76
CA LEU A 81 2.32 0.84 5.28
C LEU A 81 2.71 -0.52 4.71
N VAL A 82 2.93 -1.49 5.58
CA VAL A 82 3.18 -2.88 5.25
C VAL A 82 1.86 -3.62 5.34
N ILE A 83 1.44 -4.21 4.23
CA ILE A 83 0.16 -4.90 4.12
C ILE A 83 0.40 -6.40 4.28
N ASP A 84 -0.17 -7.01 5.32
CA ASP A 84 -0.18 -8.45 5.46
C ASP A 84 -1.36 -9.03 4.66
N VAL A 85 -1.06 -9.96 3.78
CA VAL A 85 -2.03 -10.62 2.90
C VAL A 85 -2.02 -12.15 3.06
N GLY A 86 -1.54 -12.63 4.22
CA GLY A 86 -1.46 -14.06 4.56
C GLY A 86 -0.38 -14.81 3.77
N MET A 87 0.56 -14.10 3.16
CA MET A 87 1.59 -14.64 2.27
C MET A 87 2.97 -14.13 2.64
N ARG A 88 4.01 -14.81 2.17
CA ARG A 88 5.42 -14.45 2.45
C ARG A 88 5.83 -13.06 1.93
N ILE A 89 5.15 -12.55 0.89
CA ILE A 89 5.44 -11.25 0.29
C ILE A 89 4.42 -10.24 0.81
N TYR A 90 4.93 -9.18 1.42
CA TYR A 90 4.16 -8.07 1.97
C TYR A 90 4.19 -6.91 0.98
N PRO A 91 3.06 -6.58 0.31
CA PRO A 91 2.94 -5.32 -0.41
C PRO A 91 3.24 -4.16 0.55
N THR A 92 4.18 -3.30 0.18
CA THR A 92 4.58 -2.15 0.99
C THR A 92 4.28 -0.88 0.21
N ILE A 93 3.39 -0.06 0.74
CA ILE A 93 2.89 1.14 0.07
C ILE A 93 3.34 2.39 0.80
N THR A 94 3.42 3.49 0.05
CA THR A 94 3.80 4.81 0.56
C THR A 94 2.79 5.83 0.05
N PRO A 95 1.56 5.82 0.57
CA PRO A 95 0.55 6.80 0.18
C PRO A 95 0.97 8.22 0.60
N ASP A 96 0.36 9.22 -0.04
CA ASP A 96 0.56 10.63 0.33
C ASP A 96 -0.05 10.96 1.70
N ASP A 97 -1.16 10.31 2.07
CA ASP A 97 -1.76 10.36 3.42
C ASP A 97 -1.81 8.94 4.04
N PRO A 98 -0.77 8.53 4.78
CA PRO A 98 -0.74 7.21 5.42
C PRO A 98 -1.80 7.04 6.51
N ASP A 99 -2.21 8.12 7.18
CA ASP A 99 -3.19 8.06 8.26
C ASP A 99 -4.58 7.78 7.70
N ALA A 100 -4.95 8.43 6.59
CA ALA A 100 -6.20 8.15 5.90
C ALA A 100 -6.26 6.73 5.37
N VAL A 101 -5.19 6.25 4.71
CA VAL A 101 -5.17 4.90 4.12
C VAL A 101 -5.23 3.83 5.19
N GLU A 102 -4.44 3.94 6.25
CA GLU A 102 -4.47 2.95 7.34
C GLU A 102 -5.84 2.90 8.01
N ARG A 103 -6.46 4.05 8.29
CA ARG A 103 -7.81 4.09 8.84
C ARG A 103 -8.80 3.35 7.96
N ILE A 104 -8.78 3.58 6.64
CA ILE A 104 -9.64 2.86 5.69
C ILE A 104 -9.37 1.36 5.74
N LEU A 105 -8.11 0.94 5.73
CA LEU A 105 -7.74 -0.47 5.80
C LEU A 105 -8.25 -1.12 7.09
N THR A 106 -7.96 -0.54 8.25
CA THR A 106 -8.40 -1.08 9.54
C THR A 106 -9.92 -1.14 9.66
N GLU A 107 -10.64 -0.11 9.21
CA GLU A 107 -12.12 -0.08 9.22
C GLU A 107 -12.74 -1.22 8.40
N HIS A 108 -12.12 -1.59 7.27
CA HIS A 108 -12.64 -2.65 6.39
C HIS A 108 -12.17 -4.05 6.78
N ILE A 109 -10.95 -4.20 7.32
CA ILE A 109 -10.43 -5.49 7.82
C ILE A 109 -11.30 -6.01 8.98
N ILE A 110 -11.77 -5.12 9.87
CA ILE A 110 -12.64 -5.51 10.99
C ILE A 110 -14.03 -5.99 10.52
N ARG A 111 -14.46 -5.56 9.33
CA ARG A 111 -15.81 -5.83 8.80
C ARG A 111 -15.86 -7.02 7.83
N ALA A 112 -14.69 -7.54 7.44
CA ALA A 112 -14.53 -8.66 6.52
C ALA A 112 -14.64 -10.01 7.23
#